data_AF-A0A397BDL5-F1
#
_entry.id   AF-A0A397BDL5-F1
#
_cell.length_a   1.000
_cell.length_b   1.000
_cell.length_c   1.000
_cell.angle_alpha   90.00
_cell.angle_beta   90.00
_cell.angle_gamma   90.00
#
_symmetry.space_group_name_H-M   'P 1'
#
loop_
_entity.id
_entity.type
_entity.pdbx_description
1 polymer ?
#
loop_
_entity_poly.entity_id
_entity_poly.type
_entity_poly.pdbx_seq_one_letter_code
_entity_poly.pdbx_strand_id
1 'polypeptide(L)'
;DQTAADSYNLYFVPIVNIDGYDISWNSNRLQRKNANEVDLNRNWPAAFKHWIDKWLKIKSSELAGCVDVHSYGGGGLVQYPNRDTTEPIGNDDDEKFKVLGDKVADAASSTNYKAQTAGSFGVAIGAFVDYI
;
A
#
# COMPACT_ATOMS: atom_id res chain seq x y z
N ASP A 1 22.36 8.29 -17.33
CA ASP A 1 21.46 8.89 -16.32
C ASP A 1 21.40 8.02 -15.09
N GLN A 2 21.35 8.65 -13.91
CA GLN A 2 21.20 7.96 -12.62
C GLN A 2 19.73 7.54 -12.44
N THR A 3 19.52 6.34 -11.94
CA THR A 3 18.22 5.73 -11.67
C THR A 3 18.01 5.58 -10.16
N ALA A 4 16.79 5.24 -9.74
CA ALA A 4 16.52 4.92 -8.34
C ALA A 4 17.41 3.77 -7.82
N ALA A 5 17.75 2.80 -8.66
CA ALA A 5 18.58 1.65 -8.29
C ALA A 5 20.05 2.00 -8.02
N ASP A 6 20.51 3.18 -8.46
CA ASP A 6 21.86 3.66 -8.18
C ASP A 6 22.00 4.26 -6.77
N SER A 7 20.87 4.62 -6.14
CA SER A 7 20.82 5.30 -4.83
C SER A 7 20.07 4.51 -3.76
N TYR A 8 19.21 3.56 -4.15
CA TYR A 8 18.33 2.81 -3.25
C TYR A 8 18.32 1.32 -3.58
N ASN A 9 18.18 0.50 -2.53
CA ASN A 9 17.81 -0.91 -2.69
C ASN A 9 16.31 -1.00 -2.96
N LEU A 10 15.93 -1.70 -4.03
CA LEU A 10 14.53 -1.94 -4.37
C LEU A 10 14.12 -3.36 -3.96
N TYR A 11 13.10 -3.47 -3.11
CA TYR A 11 12.54 -4.75 -2.68
C TYR A 11 11.17 -4.97 -3.32
N PHE A 12 11.03 -6.05 -4.09
CA PHE A 12 9.77 -6.40 -4.76
C PHE A 12 9.19 -7.68 -4.17
N VAL A 13 7.93 -7.61 -3.72
CA VAL A 13 7.15 -8.78 -3.29
C VAL A 13 6.04 -8.99 -4.31
N PRO A 14 6.20 -9.92 -5.28
CA PRO A 14 5.28 -10.01 -6.42
C PRO A 14 3.89 -10.51 -6.01
N ILE A 15 3.80 -11.39 -5.01
CA ILE A 15 2.55 -11.93 -4.50
C ILE A 15 2.64 -12.01 -2.98
N VAL A 16 1.85 -11.17 -2.30
CA VAL A 16 1.74 -11.17 -0.83
C VAL A 16 0.79 -12.25 -0.34
N ASN A 17 -0.37 -12.39 -0.98
CA ASN A 17 -1.43 -13.35 -0.63
C ASN A 17 -1.35 -14.61 -1.52
N ILE A 18 -0.33 -15.45 -1.32
CA ILE A 18 -0.02 -16.59 -2.21
C ILE A 18 -1.16 -17.62 -2.22
N ASP A 19 -1.70 -17.95 -1.06
CA ASP A 19 -2.80 -18.89 -0.89
C ASP A 19 -4.14 -18.33 -1.40
N GLY A 20 -4.45 -17.07 -1.12
CA GLY A 20 -5.61 -16.41 -1.71
C GLY A 20 -5.52 -16.28 -3.24
N TYR A 21 -4.32 -16.06 -3.77
CA TYR A 21 -4.07 -16.08 -5.21
C TYR A 21 -4.36 -17.46 -5.79
N ASP A 22 -3.81 -18.54 -5.23
CA ASP A 22 -4.06 -19.91 -5.68
C ASP A 22 -5.57 -20.26 -5.69
N ILE A 23 -6.29 -19.92 -4.62
CA ILE A 23 -7.75 -20.09 -4.55
C ILE A 23 -8.47 -19.32 -5.67
N SER A 24 -7.99 -18.12 -6.02
CA SER A 24 -8.57 -17.30 -7.09
C SER A 24 -8.41 -17.89 -8.49
N TRP A 25 -7.43 -18.77 -8.70
CA TRP A 25 -7.23 -19.47 -9.97
C TRP A 25 -7.94 -20.80 -10.04
N ASN A 26 -8.08 -21.48 -8.90
CA ASN A 26 -8.51 -22.89 -8.89
C ASN A 26 -9.91 -23.13 -8.33
N SER A 27 -10.54 -22.17 -7.65
CA SER A 27 -11.84 -22.39 -7.00
C SER A 27 -12.75 -21.16 -7.03
N ASN A 28 -12.34 -20.05 -6.42
CA ASN A 28 -13.18 -18.86 -6.27
C ASN A 28 -12.48 -17.63 -6.85
N ARG A 29 -12.79 -17.28 -8.10
CA ARG A 29 -12.15 -16.16 -8.80
C ARG A 29 -12.22 -14.83 -8.07
N LEU A 30 -13.24 -14.62 -7.24
CA LEU A 30 -13.45 -13.40 -6.45
C LEU A 30 -12.83 -13.46 -5.05
N GLN A 31 -11.94 -14.43 -4.77
CA GLN A 31 -11.20 -14.51 -3.52
C GLN A 31 -10.33 -13.26 -3.32
N ARG A 32 -10.54 -12.57 -2.19
CA ARG A 32 -9.75 -11.41 -1.75
C ARG A 32 -8.83 -11.75 -0.57
N LYS A 33 -9.33 -12.54 0.37
CA LYS A 33 -8.68 -12.85 1.65
C LYS A 33 -7.71 -14.02 1.50
N ASN A 34 -6.86 -14.25 2.49
CA ASN A 34 -6.02 -15.46 2.53
C ASN A 34 -6.87 -16.72 2.80
N ALA A 35 -6.27 -17.91 2.82
CA ALA A 35 -6.98 -19.18 3.06
C ALA A 35 -7.55 -19.30 4.47
N ASN A 36 -7.10 -18.46 5.41
CA ASN A 36 -7.65 -18.34 6.76
C ASN A 36 -8.77 -17.29 6.84
N GLU A 37 -9.28 -16.82 5.71
CA GLU A 37 -10.38 -15.86 5.64
C GLU A 37 -10.08 -14.50 6.30
N VAL A 38 -8.80 -14.11 6.34
CA VAL A 38 -8.31 -12.80 6.84
C VAL A 38 -8.05 -11.83 5.68
N ASP A 39 -8.61 -10.62 5.77
CA ASP A 39 -8.21 -9.52 4.87
C ASP A 39 -6.85 -8.99 5.33
N LEU A 40 -5.80 -9.27 4.54
CA LEU A 40 -4.43 -8.89 4.89
C LEU A 40 -4.23 -7.38 4.96
N ASN A 41 -5.07 -6.58 4.31
CA ASN A 41 -5.02 -5.11 4.40
C ASN A 41 -5.96 -4.56 5.49
N ARG A 42 -6.40 -5.40 6.43
CA ARG A 42 -7.11 -5.05 7.68
C ARG A 42 -6.48 -5.73 8.90
N ASN A 43 -5.24 -6.18 8.76
CA ASN A 43 -4.54 -7.01 9.72
C ASN A 43 -3.20 -6.38 10.11
N TRP A 44 -3.21 -5.07 10.38
CA TRP A 44 -2.04 -4.32 10.84
C TRP A 44 -2.37 -3.49 12.10
N PRO A 45 -1.53 -3.48 13.15
CA PRO A 45 -0.40 -4.37 13.37
C PRO A 45 -0.86 -5.83 13.32
N ALA A 46 -0.02 -6.70 12.77
CA ALA A 46 -0.40 -8.08 12.50
C ALA A 46 -0.86 -8.80 13.78
N ALA A 47 -2.13 -9.25 13.78
CA ALA A 47 -2.68 -10.04 14.89
C ALA A 47 -1.89 -11.35 15.10
N PHE A 48 -1.24 -11.84 14.04
CA PHE A 48 -0.33 -12.97 14.05
C PHE A 48 0.99 -12.59 13.38
N LYS A 49 2.12 -13.00 13.97
CA LYS A 49 3.45 -12.79 13.37
C LYS A 49 3.52 -13.44 11.99
N HIS A 50 3.56 -12.64 10.94
CA HIS A 50 3.88 -13.10 9.59
C HIS A 50 5.19 -12.49 9.10
N TRP A 51 5.73 -13.06 8.03
CA TRP A 51 7.09 -12.77 7.58
C TRP A 51 7.31 -11.30 7.20
N ILE A 52 6.29 -10.62 6.66
CA ILE A 52 6.37 -9.19 6.29
C ILE A 52 6.54 -8.30 7.53
N ASP A 53 5.73 -8.48 8.59
CA ASP A 53 5.89 -7.74 9.86
C ASP A 53 7.30 -7.92 10.44
N LYS A 54 7.79 -9.16 10.46
CA LYS A 54 9.15 -9.45 10.93
C LYS A 54 10.22 -8.77 10.07
N TRP A 55 10.06 -8.82 8.75
CA TRP A 55 11.01 -8.22 7.82
C TRP A 55 11.03 -6.69 7.94
N LEU A 56 9.86 -6.05 8.03
CA LEU A 56 9.74 -4.61 8.23
C LEU A 56 10.39 -4.15 9.53
N LYS A 57 10.20 -4.88 10.63
CA LYS A 57 10.87 -4.56 11.91
C LYS A 57 12.39 -4.64 11.83
N ILE A 58 12.92 -5.54 11.01
CA ILE A 58 14.38 -5.67 10.79
C ILE A 58 14.88 -4.55 9.88
N LYS A 59 14.07 -4.13 8.91
CA LYS A 59 14.47 -3.20 7.84
C LYS A 59 14.01 -1.76 8.03
N SER A 60 13.19 -1.46 9.04
CA SER A 60 12.53 -0.15 9.19
C SER A 60 13.49 1.03 9.17
N SER A 61 14.67 0.91 9.79
CA SER A 61 15.69 1.96 9.79
C SER A 61 16.38 2.20 8.44
N GLU A 62 16.19 1.30 7.47
CA GLU A 62 16.77 1.36 6.13
C GLU A 62 15.72 1.76 5.06
N LEU A 63 14.43 1.77 5.41
CA LEU A 63 13.36 2.04 4.45
C LEU A 63 13.15 3.54 4.28
N ALA A 64 13.26 4.01 3.03
CA ALA A 64 12.93 5.38 2.66
C ALA A 64 11.44 5.57 2.32
N GLY A 65 10.70 4.48 2.11
CA GLY A 65 9.28 4.48 1.78
C GLY A 65 8.80 3.12 1.26
N CYS A 66 7.50 3.02 0.97
CA CYS A 66 6.91 1.84 0.36
C CYS A 66 5.77 2.21 -0.60
N VAL A 67 5.37 1.24 -1.42
CA VAL A 67 4.19 1.34 -2.29
C VAL A 67 3.41 0.03 -2.16
N ASP A 68 2.13 0.14 -1.81
CA ASP A 68 1.19 -0.98 -1.75
C ASP A 68 0.23 -0.92 -2.95
N VAL A 69 0.31 -1.91 -3.84
CA VAL A 69 -0.34 -1.86 -5.16
C VAL A 69 -1.66 -2.64 -5.14
N HIS A 70 -2.78 -1.95 -5.41
CA HIS A 70 -4.13 -2.52 -5.41
C HIS A 70 -4.89 -2.25 -6.71
N SER A 71 -6.02 -2.95 -6.89
CA SER A 71 -7.04 -2.69 -7.91
C SER A 71 -8.45 -2.99 -7.36
N TYR A 72 -9.55 -2.45 -7.91
CA TYR A 72 -9.63 -1.39 -8.92
C TYR A 72 -10.00 -0.05 -8.25
N GLY A 73 -9.38 1.04 -8.69
CA GLY A 73 -9.62 2.40 -8.14
C GLY A 73 -10.61 3.24 -8.96
N GLY A 74 -11.39 2.63 -9.85
CA GLY A 74 -12.42 3.33 -10.65
C GLY A 74 -11.90 4.45 -11.57
N GLY A 75 -10.66 4.38 -12.05
CA GLY A 75 -10.02 5.43 -12.87
C GLY A 75 -8.52 5.59 -12.62
N GLY A 76 -8.03 4.99 -11.53
CA GLY A 76 -6.64 5.08 -11.08
C GLY A 76 -6.55 5.97 -9.85
N LEU A 77 -5.96 5.47 -8.78
CA LEU A 77 -5.81 6.21 -7.52
C LEU A 77 -4.38 6.11 -7.02
N VAL A 78 -3.82 7.26 -6.64
CA VAL A 78 -2.63 7.33 -5.80
C VAL A 78 -3.09 7.73 -4.41
N GLN A 79 -3.07 6.78 -3.47
CA GLN A 79 -3.50 7.02 -2.10
C GLN A 79 -2.28 7.19 -1.21
N TYR A 80 -2.29 8.23 -0.38
CA TYR A 80 -1.28 8.48 0.66
C TYR A 80 -1.95 8.53 2.04
N PRO A 81 -1.20 8.44 3.15
CA PRO A 81 -1.76 8.43 4.50
C PRO A 81 -2.67 9.65 4.81
N ASN A 82 -3.54 9.58 5.82
CA ASN A 82 -3.87 8.38 6.61
C ASN A 82 -5.02 7.59 5.97
N ARG A 83 -5.15 6.30 6.29
CA ARG A 83 -6.28 5.45 5.89
C ARG A 83 -7.28 5.19 7.03
N ASP A 84 -6.80 5.10 8.26
CA ASP A 84 -7.62 4.86 9.46
C ASP A 84 -8.42 6.09 9.94
N THR A 85 -8.15 7.27 9.39
CA THR A 85 -8.85 8.52 9.68
C THR A 85 -8.99 9.41 8.44
N THR A 86 -9.92 10.36 8.49
CA THR A 86 -10.02 11.47 7.52
C THR A 86 -9.24 12.70 7.96
N GLU A 87 -8.68 12.68 9.17
CA GLU A 87 -7.87 13.78 9.69
C GLU A 87 -6.54 13.91 8.92
N PRO A 88 -5.95 15.13 8.89
CA PRO A 88 -4.61 15.35 8.34
C PRO A 88 -3.54 14.46 8.97
N ILE A 89 -2.46 14.22 8.22
CA ILE A 89 -1.26 13.52 8.69
C ILE A 89 -0.59 14.35 9.81
N GLY A 90 -0.51 15.67 9.63
CA GLY A 90 0.18 16.59 10.53
C GLY A 90 1.68 16.72 10.23
N ASN A 91 2.39 17.46 11.11
CA ASN A 91 3.85 17.62 11.08
C ASN A 91 4.44 18.10 9.74
N ASP A 92 3.71 18.97 9.03
CA ASP A 92 4.05 19.48 7.68
C ASP A 92 4.17 18.39 6.59
N ASP A 93 3.72 17.16 6.86
CA ASP A 93 3.80 16.05 5.90
C ASP A 93 2.62 16.03 4.93
N ASP A 94 1.49 16.64 5.28
CA ASP A 94 0.29 16.74 4.44
C ASP A 94 0.61 17.29 3.03
N GLU A 95 1.29 18.44 2.97
CA GLU A 95 1.63 19.09 1.70
C GLU A 95 2.69 18.28 0.93
N LYS A 96 3.63 17.64 1.63
CA LYS A 96 4.67 16.81 0.99
C LYS A 96 4.05 15.58 0.31
N PHE A 97 3.16 14.88 1.02
CA PHE A 97 2.47 13.71 0.46
C PHE A 97 1.49 14.10 -0.64
N LYS A 98 0.81 15.24 -0.51
CA LYS A 98 -0.02 15.78 -1.58
C LYS A 98 0.81 16.03 -2.85
N VAL A 99 1.91 16.78 -2.75
CA VAL A 99 2.79 17.08 -3.89
C VAL A 99 3.39 15.81 -4.49
N LEU A 100 3.81 14.86 -3.66
CA LEU A 100 4.31 13.56 -4.12
C LEU A 100 3.21 12.78 -4.86
N GLY A 101 2.03 12.68 -4.28
CA GLY A 101 0.88 11.99 -4.85
C GLY A 101 0.47 12.56 -6.20
N ASP A 102 0.35 13.89 -6.30
CA ASP A 102 0.00 14.59 -7.54
C ASP A 102 1.04 14.30 -8.64
N LYS A 103 2.34 14.38 -8.33
CA LYS A 103 3.40 14.07 -9.29
C LYS A 103 3.40 12.61 -9.75
N VAL A 104 3.11 11.66 -8.86
CA VAL A 104 3.01 10.25 -9.22
C VAL A 104 1.78 10.02 -10.11
N ALA A 105 0.65 10.65 -9.79
CA ALA A 105 -0.55 10.58 -10.62
C ALA A 105 -0.32 11.16 -12.03
N ASP A 106 0.33 12.33 -12.11
CA ASP A 106 0.72 12.96 -13.39
C ASP A 106 1.68 12.08 -14.20
N ALA A 107 2.64 11.42 -13.54
CA ALA A 107 3.56 10.50 -14.21
C ALA A 107 2.86 9.22 -14.70
N ALA A 108 1.80 8.78 -14.02
CA ALA A 108 0.98 7.62 -14.39
C ALA A 108 -0.10 7.94 -15.45
N SER A 109 -0.18 9.20 -15.92
CA SER A 109 -1.27 9.83 -16.72
C SER A 109 -1.66 9.20 -18.07
N SER A 110 -1.18 8.00 -18.40
CA SER A 110 -1.83 7.20 -19.46
C SER A 110 -3.28 6.85 -19.14
N THR A 111 -3.66 6.95 -17.86
CA THR A 111 -5.03 6.85 -17.32
C THR A 111 -5.19 7.94 -16.26
N ASN A 112 -6.35 8.59 -16.15
CA ASN A 112 -6.57 9.75 -15.27
C ASN A 112 -6.48 9.41 -13.76
N TYR A 113 -5.28 9.10 -13.27
CA TYR A 113 -5.04 8.83 -11.86
C TYR A 113 -5.34 10.09 -11.04
N LYS A 114 -6.02 9.89 -9.90
CA LYS A 114 -6.26 10.95 -8.91
C LYS A 114 -5.48 10.66 -7.64
N ALA A 115 -4.75 11.65 -7.15
CA ALA A 115 -4.12 11.61 -5.84
C ALA A 115 -5.08 12.10 -4.74
N GLN A 116 -5.12 11.41 -3.60
CA GLN A 116 -5.89 11.81 -2.42
C GLN A 116 -5.43 11.05 -1.17
N THR A 117 -5.80 11.54 0.02
CA THR A 117 -5.61 10.75 1.25
C THR A 117 -6.43 9.46 1.17
N ALA A 118 -5.92 8.37 1.72
CA ALA A 118 -6.56 7.08 1.64
C ALA A 118 -7.88 7.03 2.43
N GLY A 119 -7.96 7.76 3.54
CA GLY A 119 -9.17 7.92 4.35
C GLY A 119 -10.30 8.64 3.61
N SER A 120 -9.97 9.56 2.68
CA SER A 120 -10.98 10.23 1.84
C SER A 120 -11.66 9.29 0.82
N PHE A 121 -10.99 8.20 0.45
CA PHE A 121 -11.62 7.13 -0.34
C PHE A 121 -12.56 6.27 0.52
N GLY A 122 -12.19 6.08 1.78
CA GLY A 122 -12.97 5.34 2.75
C GLY A 122 -12.10 4.87 3.90
N VAL A 123 -12.48 5.28 5.12
CA VAL A 123 -11.78 4.93 6.36
C VAL A 123 -11.69 3.41 6.52
N ALA A 124 -10.49 2.94 6.83
CA ALA A 124 -10.22 1.54 7.09
C ALA A 124 -9.10 1.37 8.11
N ILE A 125 -9.39 0.61 9.16
CA ILE A 125 -8.42 0.32 10.21
C ILE A 125 -7.58 -0.89 9.82
N GLY A 126 -6.30 -0.83 10.17
CA GLY A 126 -5.34 -1.91 9.99
C GLY A 126 -4.89 -2.10 8.55
N ALA A 127 -4.84 -1.01 7.80
CA ALA A 127 -4.21 -0.99 6.49
C ALA A 127 -2.68 -1.01 6.62
N PHE A 128 -2.00 -1.61 5.64
CA PHE A 128 -0.54 -1.69 5.63
C PHE A 128 0.11 -0.30 5.60
N VAL A 129 -0.48 0.64 4.86
CA VAL A 129 0.05 2.00 4.67
C VAL A 129 0.13 2.83 5.96
N ASP A 130 -0.72 2.55 6.96
CA ASP A 130 -0.69 3.26 8.25
C ASP A 130 0.28 2.60 9.25
N TYR A 131 0.78 1.40 8.95
CA TYR A 131 1.65 0.64 9.85
C TYR A 131 3.14 0.91 9.64
N ILE A 132 3.52 1.29 8.42
CA ILE A 132 4.91 1.54 8.02
C ILE A 132 5.35 2.97 8.33
#